data_AF-A0A6D2JRB0-F1
#
_entry.id   AF-A0A6D2JRB0-F1
#
_cell.length_a   1.000
_cell.length_b   1.000
_cell.length_c   1.000
_cell.angle_alpha   90.00
_cell.angle_beta   90.00
_cell.angle_gamma   90.00
#
_symmetry.space_group_name_H-M   'P 1'
#
loop_
_entity.id
_entity.type
_entity.pdbx_description
1 polymer ?
#
loop_
_entity_poly.entity_id
_entity_poly.type
_entity_poly.pdbx_seq_one_letter_code
_entity_poly.pdbx_strand_id
1 'polypeptide(L)'
;MALKASPGHKRKMITPQTLSSAPSQLTLTLLPSKFTNGKIEYKIKCKRKSKPFSSINALVSPELQKDQTKLKELLSSVLTVTFDGGTALIHA
;
A
#
# COMPACT_ATOMS: atom_id res chain seq x y z
N MET A 1 -3.28 -56.07 32.29
CA MET A 1 -3.64 -54.72 31.77
C MET A 1 -2.93 -54.54 30.45
N ALA A 2 -3.66 -54.46 29.33
CA ALA A 2 -3.10 -54.33 27.99
C ALA A 2 -3.48 -52.96 27.41
N LEU A 3 -2.49 -52.13 27.11
CA LEU A 3 -2.68 -50.82 26.50
C LEU A 3 -2.79 -51.01 24.98
N LYS A 4 -3.99 -50.86 24.43
CA LYS A 4 -4.23 -50.84 22.99
C LYS A 4 -3.58 -49.59 22.37
N ALA A 5 -2.82 -49.80 21.29
CA ALA A 5 -2.28 -48.74 20.46
C ALA A 5 -3.35 -48.15 19.53
N SER A 6 -3.46 -46.82 19.52
CA SER A 6 -4.36 -46.06 18.63
C SER A 6 -3.71 -45.81 17.26
N PRO A 7 -4.39 -46.10 16.13
CA PRO A 7 -3.83 -45.85 14.80
C PRO A 7 -3.84 -44.36 14.42
N GLY A 8 -2.65 -43.84 14.06
CA GLY A 8 -2.49 -42.89 12.96
C GLY A 8 -3.00 -41.45 13.15
N HIS A 9 -2.34 -40.65 13.99
CA HIS A 9 -2.37 -39.20 13.80
C HIS A 9 -1.57 -38.84 12.55
N LYS A 10 -2.28 -38.58 11.43
CA LYS A 10 -1.74 -37.92 10.24
C LYS A 10 -1.29 -36.51 10.65
N ARG A 11 -0.04 -36.38 11.09
CA ARG A 11 0.63 -35.08 11.22
C ARG A 11 0.52 -34.39 9.86
N LYS A 12 -0.32 -33.35 9.75
CA LYS A 12 -0.22 -32.41 8.64
C LYS A 12 1.16 -31.77 8.80
N MET A 13 2.11 -32.21 8.00
CA MET A 13 3.38 -31.53 7.81
C MET A 13 3.00 -30.11 7.39
N ILE A 14 3.20 -29.15 8.31
CA ILE A 14 3.15 -27.74 7.96
C ILE A 14 4.37 -27.56 7.07
N THR A 15 4.17 -27.61 5.75
CA THR A 15 5.20 -27.21 4.81
C THR A 15 5.61 -25.80 5.24
N PRO A 16 6.90 -25.55 5.55
CA PRO A 16 7.37 -24.21 5.79
C PRO A 16 6.91 -23.39 4.60
N GLN A 17 6.04 -22.41 4.83
CA GLN A 17 5.62 -21.51 3.78
C GLN A 17 6.91 -20.84 3.36
N THR A 18 7.45 -21.20 2.19
CA THR A 18 8.65 -20.58 1.65
C THR A 18 8.34 -19.10 1.56
N LEU A 19 8.82 -18.32 2.53
CA LEU A 19 8.78 -16.87 2.47
C LEU A 19 9.51 -16.53 1.18
N SER A 20 8.74 -16.14 0.17
CA SER A 20 9.24 -15.85 -1.16
C SER A 20 10.43 -14.89 -1.03
N SER A 21 11.60 -15.35 -1.45
CA SER A 21 12.85 -14.58 -1.47
C SER A 21 12.88 -13.51 -2.56
N ALA A 22 11.75 -13.25 -3.24
CA ALA A 22 11.65 -12.15 -4.18
C ALA A 22 11.52 -10.83 -3.40
N PRO A 23 12.25 -9.75 -3.76
CA PRO A 23 12.02 -8.44 -3.17
C PRO A 23 10.54 -8.11 -3.36
N SER A 24 9.81 -8.07 -2.25
CA SER A 24 8.38 -7.82 -2.32
C SER A 24 8.20 -6.36 -2.71
N GLN A 25 7.97 -6.11 -3.99
CA GLN A 25 7.66 -4.79 -4.51
C GLN A 25 6.52 -4.18 -3.68
N LEU A 26 6.84 -3.13 -2.91
CA LEU A 26 5.88 -2.45 -2.06
C LEU A 26 5.13 -1.43 -2.90
N THR A 27 3.83 -1.62 -3.11
CA THR A 27 2.98 -0.64 -3.78
C THR A 27 2.13 0.10 -2.77
N LEU A 28 2.24 1.42 -2.76
CA LEU A 28 1.39 2.35 -2.03
C LEU A 28 0.46 3.08 -3.00
N THR A 29 -0.79 3.24 -2.61
CA THR A 29 -1.79 4.04 -3.31
C THR A 29 -2.11 5.25 -2.43
N LEU A 30 -2.03 6.44 -3.01
CA LEU A 30 -2.36 7.71 -2.38
C LEU A 30 -3.69 8.23 -2.92
N LEU A 31 -4.67 8.30 -2.04
CA LEU A 31 -6.01 8.77 -2.36
C LEU A 31 -6.15 10.22 -1.92
N PRO A 32 -6.34 11.18 -2.85
CA PRO A 32 -6.53 12.58 -2.48
C PRO A 32 -7.78 12.72 -1.60
N SER A 33 -7.67 13.52 -0.54
CA SER A 33 -8.76 13.72 0.42
C SER A 33 -9.21 15.17 0.51
N LYS A 34 -8.28 16.12 0.68
CA LYS A 34 -8.60 17.54 0.79
C LYS A 34 -7.42 18.41 0.35
N PHE A 35 -7.71 19.60 -0.14
CA PHE A 35 -6.73 20.65 -0.38
C PHE A 35 -6.94 21.78 0.62
N THR A 36 -5.90 22.16 1.37
CA THR A 36 -5.97 23.23 2.37
C THR A 36 -4.62 23.90 2.52
N ASN A 37 -4.62 25.24 2.49
CA ASN A 37 -3.42 26.07 2.69
C ASN A 37 -2.22 25.66 1.80
N GLY A 38 -2.49 25.41 0.50
CA GLY A 38 -1.46 25.01 -0.46
C GLY A 38 -0.98 23.56 -0.36
N LYS A 39 -1.67 22.71 0.42
CA LYS A 39 -1.30 21.32 0.63
C LYS A 39 -2.44 20.37 0.28
N ILE A 40 -2.11 19.23 -0.32
CA ILE A 40 -3.05 18.12 -0.54
C ILE A 40 -2.82 17.07 0.53
N GLU A 41 -3.87 16.70 1.26
CA GLU A 41 -3.86 15.51 2.10
C GLU A 41 -4.14 14.27 1.23
N TYR A 42 -3.25 13.28 1.31
CA TYR A 42 -3.42 11.98 0.70
C TYR A 42 -3.53 10.89 1.76
N LYS A 43 -4.55 10.05 1.67
CA LYS A 43 -4.68 8.83 2.48
C LYS A 43 -3.87 7.71 1.82
N ILE A 44 -3.03 7.04 2.60
CA ILE A 44 -2.13 5.98 2.12
C ILE A 44 -2.76 4.61 2.35
N LYS A 45 -2.80 3.82 1.28
CA LYS A 45 -3.23 2.41 1.27
C LYS A 45 -2.10 1.54 0.73
N CYS A 46 -1.87 0.39 1.37
CA CYS A 46 -0.96 -0.63 0.84
C CYS A 46 -1.77 -1.77 0.21
N LYS A 47 -1.22 -2.45 -0.80
CA LYS A 47 -1.81 -3.69 -1.33
C LYS A 47 -2.13 -4.65 -0.18
N ARG A 48 -3.28 -5.34 -0.28
CA ARG A 48 -3.87 -6.23 0.74
C ARG A 48 -4.42 -5.57 2.01
N LYS A 49 -4.22 -4.28 2.25
CA LYS A 49 -4.96 -3.54 3.29
C LYS A 49 -6.17 -2.87 2.64
N SER A 50 -7.37 -3.16 3.15
CA SER A 50 -8.62 -2.62 2.60
C SER A 50 -8.82 -1.15 2.95
N LYS A 51 -8.47 -0.77 4.18
CA LYS A 51 -8.59 0.60 4.72
C LYS A 51 -7.25 1.35 4.63
N PRO A 52 -7.27 2.66 4.35
CA PRO A 52 -6.08 3.49 4.52
C PRO A 52 -5.54 3.39 5.95
N PHE A 53 -4.22 3.39 6.11
CA PHE A 53 -3.56 3.21 7.41
C PHE A 53 -2.84 4.47 7.89
N SER A 54 -2.62 5.44 7.00
CA SER A 54 -1.96 6.70 7.31
C SER A 54 -2.40 7.79 6.33
N SER A 55 -2.02 9.03 6.60
CA SER A 55 -2.18 10.19 5.72
C SER A 55 -0.87 10.96 5.63
N ILE A 56 -0.65 11.64 4.50
CA ILE A 56 0.45 12.60 4.32
C ILE A 56 -0.08 13.91 3.74
N ASN A 57 0.68 14.99 3.91
CA ASN A 57 0.41 16.27 3.27
C ASN A 57 1.50 16.57 2.23
N ALA A 58 1.10 16.71 0.96
CA ALA A 58 1.98 17.09 -0.13
C ALA A 58 1.87 18.61 -0.36
N LEU A 59 3.01 19.30 -0.46
CA LEU A 59 3.05 20.70 -0.87
C LEU A 59 2.75 20.80 -2.36
N VAL A 60 1.91 21.76 -2.74
CA VAL A 60 1.60 22.06 -4.14
C VAL A 60 2.36 23.30 -4.57
N SER A 61 3.01 23.27 -5.73
CA SER A 61 3.73 24.43 -6.26
C SER A 61 2.79 25.63 -6.46
N PRO A 62 3.18 26.87 -6.11
CA PRO A 62 2.32 28.05 -6.21
C PRO A 62 1.71 28.28 -7.61
N GLU A 63 2.43 27.92 -8.66
CA GLU A 63 2.00 28.02 -10.05
C GLU A 63 0.83 27.07 -10.33
N LEU A 64 0.94 25.83 -9.83
CA LEU A 64 -0.10 24.82 -9.94
C LEU A 64 -1.33 25.15 -9.09
N GLN A 65 -1.16 25.86 -7.97
CA GLN A 65 -2.27 26.33 -7.15
C GLN A 65 -3.14 27.39 -7.85
N LYS A 66 -2.55 28.18 -8.77
CA LYS A 66 -3.27 29.20 -9.55
C LYS A 66 -4.08 28.58 -10.69
N ASP A 67 -3.62 27.45 -11.23
CA ASP A 67 -4.31 26.70 -12.28
C ASP A 67 -5.37 25.76 -11.69
N GLN A 68 -6.60 26.27 -11.55
CA GLN A 68 -7.71 25.51 -10.96
C GLN A 68 -8.04 24.21 -11.72
N THR A 69 -7.81 24.17 -13.03
CA THR A 69 -8.11 22.98 -13.86
C THR A 69 -7.15 21.86 -13.51
N LYS A 70 -5.84 22.16 -13.53
CA LYS A 70 -4.82 21.16 -13.15
C LYS A 70 -4.91 20.77 -11.69
N LEU A 71 -5.26 21.69 -10.80
CA LEU A 71 -5.48 21.38 -9.39
C LEU A 71 -6.65 20.40 -9.20
N LYS A 72 -7.78 20.61 -9.90
CA LYS A 72 -8.92 19.69 -9.88
C LYS A 72 -8.56 18.32 -10.44
N GLU A 73 -7.78 18.28 -11.51
CA GLU A 73 -7.28 17.04 -12.10
C GLU A 73 -6.43 16.28 -11.07
N LEU A 74 -5.45 16.93 -10.46
CA LEU A 74 -4.59 16.34 -9.43
C LEU A 74 -5.37 15.83 -8.20
N LEU A 75 -6.43 16.53 -7.80
CA LEU A 75 -7.32 16.12 -6.71
C LEU A 75 -8.25 14.96 -7.08
N SER A 76 -8.40 14.67 -8.38
CA SER A 76 -9.18 13.55 -8.88
C SER A 76 -8.29 12.32 -9.18
N SER A 77 -6.98 12.53 -9.35
CA SER A 77 -6.02 11.47 -9.65
C SER A 77 -5.62 10.65 -8.43
N VAL A 78 -5.58 9.34 -8.60
CA VAL A 78 -5.05 8.40 -7.61
C VAL A 78 -3.59 8.13 -7.94
N LEU A 79 -2.68 8.50 -7.04
CA LEU A 79 -1.25 8.29 -7.28
C LEU A 79 -0.83 6.92 -6.78
N THR A 80 0.04 6.25 -7.54
CA THR A 80 0.62 4.96 -7.16
C THR A 80 2.13 5.07 -7.06
N VAL A 81 2.67 4.72 -5.90
CA VAL A 81 4.11 4.69 -5.63
C VAL A 81 4.54 3.24 -5.44
N THR A 82 5.58 2.84 -6.16
CA THR A 82 6.12 1.50 -6.10
C THR A 82 7.57 1.54 -5.63
N PHE A 83 7.92 0.73 -4.63
CA PHE A 83 9.28 0.54 -4.15
C PHE A 83 9.72 -0.89 -4.51
N ASP A 84 10.79 -1.01 -5.27
CA ASP A 84 11.35 -2.29 -5.76
C ASP A 84 12.58 -2.78 -4.98
N GLY A 85 12.95 -2.07 -3.90
CA GLY A 85 14.14 -2.37 -3.09
C GLY A 85 15.36 -1.47 -3.40
N GLY A 86 15.26 -0.57 -4.38
CA GLY A 86 16.29 0.45 -4.65
C GLY A 86 15.75 1.80 -5.14
N THR A 87 14.53 1.84 -5.67
CA THR A 87 13.97 3.02 -6.34
C THR A 87 12.46 3.16 -6.11
N ALA A 88 11.98 4.40 -6.11
CA ALA A 88 10.56 4.71 -6.03
C ALA A 88 10.05 5.25 -7.38
N LEU A 89 9.06 4.58 -7.98
CA LEU A 89 8.42 5.03 -9.22
C LEU A 89 7.01 5.52 -8.92
N ILE A 90 6.66 6.70 -9.45
CA ILE A 90 5.37 7.36 -9.27
C ILE A 90 4.62 7.34 -10.61
N HIS A 91 3.41 6.81 -10.61
CA HIS A 91 2.48 6.90 -11.74
C HIS A 91 1.22 7.64 -11.30
N ALA A 92 0.65 8.43 -12.21
CA ALA A 92 -0.55 9.22 -12.04
C ALA A 92 -1.63 8.79 -13.05
#